data_AF-A0A930GUH8-F1
#
_entry.id   AF-A0A930GUH8-F1
#
_cell.length_a   1.000
_cell.length_b   1.000
_cell.length_c   1.000
_cell.angle_alpha   90.00
_cell.angle_beta   90.00
_cell.angle_gamma   90.00
#
_symmetry.space_group_name_H-M   'P 1'
#
loop_
_entity.id
_entity.type
_entity.pdbx_description
1 polymer ?
#
loop_
_entity_poly.entity_id
_entity_poly.type
_entity_poly.pdbx_seq_one_letter_code
_entity_poly.pdbx_strand_id
1 'polypeptide(L)'
;MMNPFDIQEWKPTFCKTEKELNAFWEENQIARKKIIKINAIGIALNMQDYSLDERKKKTVCAAGVTFRFMQSVDKKWYNKIQLNAELELWEPIVFVLEDYSTVELMIFPDGILGVSVNQIDPDTTEGINHGTCDAGILFSKMLSRKCISSEFYHRISYQSSDEGEKVQREEYAFVFKLTGNSRLRFFIRAGFDSTFTCGLISQHQFNWEQNIHKIYLEKINEALKDIQQIPILEGTNSSGYFMIVPTMAEDQEIDTSYAWETRNYYAKRIMIEENAVKSFLFYFLYKYLDKDYNKKFADRDSCNNAESEPWSSPKLYSYPTIKEMLQEIEEKARLLQEDFENPELNELIDKFSVYYFIPYEIHEIAFQEDWCTTTDRIAIRDNLSIALDFYARFVSRVRKLMERNPDCECICFSGP
;
A
#
# COMPACT_ATOMS: atom_id res chain seq x y z
N MET A 1 -19.68 -9.04 11.73
CA MET A 1 -18.34 -8.86 11.15
C MET A 1 -18.51 -7.87 10.00
N MET A 2 -17.87 -6.71 10.05
CA MET A 2 -17.91 -5.75 8.93
C MET A 2 -17.11 -6.33 7.77
N ASN A 3 -17.65 -6.23 6.55
CA ASN A 3 -16.90 -6.61 5.35
C ASN A 3 -15.80 -5.55 5.12
N PRO A 4 -14.54 -5.98 4.88
CA PRO A 4 -13.49 -5.04 4.51
C PRO A 4 -13.86 -4.26 3.23
N PHE A 5 -13.35 -3.04 3.12
CA PHE A 5 -13.48 -2.25 1.91
C PHE A 5 -12.77 -2.93 0.73
N ASP A 6 -13.38 -2.88 -0.45
CA ASP A 6 -12.77 -3.33 -1.70
C ASP A 6 -12.71 -2.15 -2.66
N ILE A 7 -11.49 -1.70 -2.97
CA ILE A 7 -11.27 -0.55 -3.83
C ILE A 7 -11.90 -0.71 -5.23
N GLN A 8 -12.06 -1.93 -5.73
CA GLN A 8 -12.68 -2.14 -7.05
C GLN A 8 -14.22 -2.06 -7.02
N GLU A 9 -14.83 -2.01 -5.83
CA GLU A 9 -16.26 -1.78 -5.64
C GLU A 9 -16.57 -0.29 -5.36
N TRP A 10 -15.54 0.50 -5.08
CA TRP A 10 -15.64 1.93 -4.88
C TRP A 10 -15.95 2.65 -6.20
N LYS A 11 -16.99 3.49 -6.20
CA LYS A 11 -17.47 4.21 -7.39
C LYS A 11 -17.35 5.72 -7.16
N PRO A 12 -16.12 6.27 -7.12
CA PRO A 12 -15.93 7.69 -6.93
C PRO A 12 -16.43 8.50 -8.13
N THR A 13 -16.82 9.73 -7.84
CA THR A 13 -16.84 10.80 -8.84
C THR A 13 -15.41 11.28 -9.05
N PHE A 14 -15.00 11.40 -10.31
CA PHE A 14 -13.66 11.85 -10.66
C PHE A 14 -13.67 13.37 -10.91
N CYS A 15 -12.96 14.11 -10.07
CA CYS A 15 -12.79 15.56 -10.19
C CYS A 15 -11.36 15.88 -10.68
N LYS A 16 -11.26 16.51 -11.84
CA LYS A 16 -10.01 17.00 -12.45
C LYS A 16 -9.70 18.43 -12.05
N THR A 17 -10.70 19.21 -11.66
CA THR A 17 -10.55 20.64 -11.38
C THR A 17 -11.14 21.03 -10.02
N GLU A 18 -10.65 22.14 -9.48
CA GLU A 18 -11.23 22.76 -8.29
C GLU A 18 -12.73 23.07 -8.46
N LYS A 19 -13.15 23.46 -9.67
CA LYS A 19 -14.55 23.78 -9.98
C LYS A 19 -15.46 22.55 -9.84
N GLU A 20 -15.02 21.40 -10.36
CA GLU A 20 -15.77 20.14 -10.25
C GLU A 20 -15.86 19.69 -8.80
N LEU A 21 -14.75 19.79 -8.05
CA LEU A 21 -14.73 19.44 -6.63
C LEU A 21 -15.62 20.37 -5.78
N ASN A 22 -15.58 21.68 -6.04
CA ASN A 22 -16.44 22.65 -5.35
C ASN A 22 -17.93 22.38 -5.64
N ALA A 23 -18.28 22.04 -6.89
CA ALA A 23 -19.65 21.65 -7.24
C ALA A 23 -20.10 20.40 -6.48
N PHE A 24 -19.24 19.37 -6.40
CA PHE A 24 -19.50 18.17 -5.60
C PHE A 24 -19.69 18.52 -4.10
N TRP A 25 -18.85 19.40 -3.57
CA TRP A 25 -18.91 19.87 -2.17
C TRP A 25 -20.22 20.60 -1.85
N GLU A 26 -20.68 21.44 -2.77
CA GLU A 26 -21.94 22.20 -2.66
C GLU A 26 -23.15 21.27 -2.71
N GLU A 27 -23.20 20.36 -3.70
CA GLU A 27 -24.27 19.38 -3.88
C GLU A 27 -24.47 18.53 -2.61
N ASN A 28 -23.36 18.07 -2.01
CA ASN A 28 -23.38 17.23 -0.82
C ASN A 28 -23.34 18.01 0.50
N GLN A 29 -23.33 19.34 0.44
CA GLN A 29 -23.27 20.26 1.59
C GLN A 29 -22.09 20.00 2.55
N ILE A 30 -20.97 19.51 2.04
CA ILE A 30 -19.82 19.07 2.87
C ILE A 30 -19.24 20.22 3.69
N ALA A 31 -19.13 21.42 3.09
CA ALA A 31 -18.59 22.61 3.76
C ALA A 31 -19.40 23.05 5.00
N ARG A 32 -20.63 22.57 5.15
CA ARG A 32 -21.50 22.90 6.29
C ARG A 32 -21.32 21.97 7.48
N LYS A 33 -20.67 20.82 7.30
CA LYS A 33 -20.57 19.77 8.31
C LYS A 33 -19.19 19.73 8.96
N LYS A 34 -19.15 19.44 10.26
CA LYS A 34 -17.87 19.22 10.98
C LYS A 34 -17.38 17.80 10.80
N ILE A 35 -16.07 17.64 10.71
CA ILE A 35 -15.37 16.34 10.77
C ILE A 35 -15.33 15.89 12.22
N ILE A 36 -15.80 14.68 12.51
CA ILE A 36 -15.81 14.10 13.87
C ILE A 36 -14.88 12.90 14.00
N LYS A 37 -14.53 12.24 12.90
CA LYS A 37 -13.59 11.11 12.85
C LYS A 37 -12.92 11.05 11.47
N ILE A 38 -11.71 10.49 11.44
CA ILE A 38 -10.91 10.32 10.21
C ILE A 38 -10.40 8.89 10.19
N ASN A 39 -10.68 8.15 9.13
CA ASN A 39 -10.19 6.79 8.93
C ASN A 39 -9.21 6.79 7.76
N ALA A 40 -8.04 6.18 7.97
CA ALA A 40 -7.22 5.70 6.87
C ALA A 40 -7.63 4.26 6.61
N ILE A 41 -8.12 3.96 5.41
CA ILE A 41 -8.52 2.61 5.05
C ILE A 41 -7.25 1.81 4.72
N GLY A 42 -7.17 0.62 5.29
CA GLY A 42 -6.07 -0.30 5.07
C GLY A 42 -4.71 0.28 5.41
N ILE A 43 -3.72 -0.08 4.60
CA ILE A 43 -2.32 0.13 4.97
C ILE A 43 -1.86 1.58 4.79
N ALA A 44 -1.20 2.12 5.83
CA ALA A 44 -0.33 3.28 5.72
C ALA A 44 1.14 2.84 5.62
N LEU A 45 1.71 2.91 4.41
CA LEU A 45 3.05 2.39 4.10
C LEU A 45 4.16 3.06 4.91
N ASN A 46 4.04 4.38 5.07
CA ASN A 46 5.02 5.17 5.82
C ASN A 46 4.93 4.98 7.34
N MET A 47 3.98 4.17 7.82
CA MET A 47 3.79 3.80 9.22
C MET A 47 4.22 2.36 9.52
N GLN A 48 4.61 1.57 8.51
CA GLN A 48 5.24 0.26 8.73
C GLN A 48 6.61 0.42 9.41
N ASP A 49 7.02 -0.57 10.20
CA ASP A 49 8.20 -0.50 11.07
C ASP A 49 9.46 -0.03 10.35
N TYR A 50 9.81 -0.67 9.23
CA TYR A 50 10.98 -0.30 8.42
C TYR A 50 10.89 1.14 7.91
N SER A 51 9.78 1.49 7.25
CA SER A 51 9.55 2.81 6.68
C SER A 51 9.57 3.91 7.74
N LEU A 52 8.97 3.65 8.90
CA LEU A 52 8.93 4.59 10.01
C LEU A 52 10.32 4.73 10.66
N ASP A 53 11.08 3.64 10.81
CA ASP A 53 12.45 3.70 11.31
C ASP A 53 13.38 4.47 10.37
N GLU A 54 13.26 4.28 9.06
CA GLU A 54 13.99 5.07 8.06
C GLU A 54 13.63 6.56 8.14
N ARG A 55 12.37 6.90 8.37
CA ARG A 55 11.94 8.29 8.61
C ARG A 55 12.57 8.88 9.88
N LYS A 56 12.65 8.09 10.96
CA LYS A 56 13.32 8.50 12.20
C LYS A 56 14.82 8.73 11.95
N LYS A 57 15.51 7.75 11.34
CA LYS A 57 16.92 7.84 10.95
C LYS A 57 17.22 9.09 10.13
N LYS A 58 16.49 9.31 9.03
CA LYS A 58 16.65 10.49 8.17
C LYS A 58 16.49 11.80 8.95
N THR A 59 15.48 11.88 9.82
CA THR A 59 15.22 13.08 10.63
C THR A 59 16.34 13.37 11.64
N VAL A 60 16.80 12.33 12.33
CA VAL A 60 17.86 12.45 13.34
C VAL A 60 19.20 12.78 12.69
N CYS A 61 19.55 12.11 11.59
CA CYS A 61 20.75 12.37 10.82
C CYS A 61 20.76 13.78 10.22
N ALA A 62 19.62 14.27 9.74
CA ALA A 62 19.49 15.65 9.24
C ALA A 62 19.71 16.71 10.35
N ALA A 63 19.50 16.35 11.61
CA ALA A 63 19.81 17.21 12.76
C ALA A 63 21.28 17.11 13.22
N GLY A 64 22.13 16.38 12.49
CA GLY A 64 23.55 16.18 12.83
C GLY A 64 23.78 15.18 13.97
N VAL A 65 22.75 14.43 14.37
CA VAL A 65 22.84 13.42 15.42
C VAL A 65 23.00 12.05 14.78
N THR A 66 23.91 11.22 15.29
CA THR A 66 24.02 9.84 14.80
C THR A 66 22.86 9.01 15.32
N PHE A 67 22.26 8.18 14.46
CA PHE A 67 21.13 7.34 14.87
C PHE A 67 21.48 6.40 16.04
N ARG A 68 22.71 5.85 16.04
CA ARG A 68 23.23 5.02 17.13
C ARG A 68 23.29 5.74 18.47
N PHE A 69 23.64 7.04 18.45
CA PHE A 69 23.58 7.86 19.66
C PHE A 69 22.13 8.06 20.09
N MET A 70 21.21 8.33 19.17
CA MET A 70 19.81 8.51 19.53
C MET A 70 19.18 7.25 20.15
N GLN A 71 19.54 6.06 19.68
CA GLN A 71 19.11 4.78 20.27
C GLN A 71 19.62 4.55 21.70
N SER A 72 20.74 5.18 22.09
CA SER A 72 21.29 5.05 23.45
C SER A 72 20.78 6.10 24.43
N VAL A 73 19.98 7.06 23.97
CA VAL A 73 19.34 8.09 24.81
C VAL A 73 18.00 7.59 25.35
N ASP A 74 17.62 8.03 26.56
CA ASP A 74 16.33 7.74 27.20
C ASP A 74 15.14 7.90 26.21
N LYS A 75 14.23 6.92 26.22
CA LYS A 75 12.98 6.89 25.44
C LYS A 75 12.19 8.21 25.52
N LYS A 76 12.28 8.96 26.63
CA LYS A 76 11.67 10.30 26.79
C LYS A 76 12.19 11.34 25.80
N TRP A 77 13.45 11.26 25.38
CA TRP A 77 14.00 12.15 24.34
C TRP A 77 13.64 11.66 22.95
N TYR A 78 13.60 10.34 22.76
CA TYR A 78 13.16 9.72 21.51
C TYR A 78 11.73 10.13 21.13
N ASN A 79 10.83 10.14 22.11
CA ASN A 79 9.44 10.58 21.96
C ASN A 79 9.29 12.06 21.56
N LYS A 80 10.32 12.90 21.76
CA LYS A 80 10.32 14.32 21.37
C LYS A 80 10.76 14.57 19.92
N ILE A 81 11.20 13.54 19.20
CA ILE A 81 11.45 13.66 17.76
C ILE A 81 10.17 14.11 17.08
N GLN A 82 10.30 15.09 16.18
CA GLN A 82 9.18 15.63 15.43
C GLN A 82 9.23 15.15 13.99
N LEU A 83 8.22 14.40 13.59
CA LEU A 83 8.03 13.93 12.22
C LEU A 83 6.84 14.63 11.58
N ASN A 84 6.80 14.61 10.25
CA ASN A 84 5.66 15.11 9.51
C ASN A 84 4.38 14.31 9.82
N ALA A 85 3.28 15.01 10.07
CA ALA A 85 1.93 14.45 10.18
C ALA A 85 1.40 14.15 8.78
N GLU A 86 1.85 13.03 8.23
CA GLU A 86 1.51 12.54 6.89
C GLU A 86 1.27 11.04 6.93
N LEU A 87 0.35 10.59 6.07
CA LEU A 87 0.10 9.19 5.75
C LEU A 87 0.32 8.96 4.26
N GLU A 88 1.03 7.89 3.94
CA GLU A 88 1.16 7.37 2.58
C GLU A 88 0.23 6.17 2.43
N LEU A 89 -0.81 6.32 1.61
CA LEU A 89 -1.95 5.42 1.53
C LEU A 89 -2.09 4.84 0.12
N TRP A 90 -2.70 3.66 0.07
CA TRP A 90 -3.08 2.96 -1.16
C TRP A 90 -4.60 2.88 -1.35
N GLU A 91 -5.35 3.08 -0.27
CA GLU A 91 -6.81 3.09 -0.22
C GLU A 91 -7.29 4.46 0.29
N PRO A 92 -8.57 4.82 0.09
CA PRO A 92 -9.06 6.15 0.38
C PRO A 92 -8.88 6.57 1.85
N ILE A 93 -8.70 7.87 2.06
CA ILE A 93 -8.91 8.48 3.38
C ILE A 93 -10.37 8.89 3.52
N VAL A 94 -10.98 8.62 4.67
CA VAL A 94 -12.41 8.86 4.94
C VAL A 94 -12.57 9.87 6.04
N PHE A 95 -13.36 10.91 5.77
CA PHE A 95 -13.85 11.84 6.79
C PHE A 95 -15.26 11.45 7.19
N VAL A 96 -15.47 11.20 8.48
CA VAL A 96 -16.80 11.03 9.05
C VAL A 96 -17.26 12.38 9.58
N LEU A 97 -18.46 12.78 9.16
CA LEU A 97 -19.04 14.08 9.45
C LEU A 97 -20.02 14.00 10.63
N GLU A 98 -20.40 15.15 11.18
CA GLU A 98 -21.21 15.24 12.41
C GLU A 98 -22.61 14.63 12.30
N ASP A 99 -23.11 14.39 11.09
CA ASP A 99 -24.36 13.68 10.80
C ASP A 99 -24.14 12.19 10.46
N TYR A 100 -22.93 11.67 10.73
CA TYR A 100 -22.49 10.31 10.43
C TYR A 100 -22.37 9.99 8.92
N SER A 101 -22.52 10.98 8.04
CA SER A 101 -22.16 10.82 6.63
C SER A 101 -20.65 10.74 6.45
N THR A 102 -20.20 10.06 5.40
CA THR A 102 -18.78 9.94 5.07
C THR A 102 -18.43 10.74 3.81
N VAL A 103 -17.17 11.15 3.72
CA VAL A 103 -16.55 11.66 2.49
C VAL A 103 -15.26 10.89 2.28
N GLU A 104 -15.17 10.17 1.17
CA GLU A 104 -14.02 9.36 0.83
C GLU A 104 -13.18 10.05 -0.24
N LEU A 105 -11.85 10.07 -0.06
CA LEU A 105 -10.92 10.81 -0.91
C LEU A 105 -9.69 9.98 -1.25
N MET A 106 -9.32 9.98 -2.53
CA MET A 106 -8.07 9.40 -3.05
C MET A 106 -7.67 10.17 -4.31
N ILE A 107 -6.38 10.49 -4.47
CA ILE A 107 -5.88 11.14 -5.69
C ILE A 107 -5.09 10.13 -6.51
N PHE A 108 -5.22 10.22 -7.84
CA PHE A 108 -4.51 9.38 -8.80
C PHE A 108 -3.26 10.08 -9.35
N PRO A 109 -2.33 9.32 -9.95
CA PRO A 109 -1.05 9.86 -10.44
C PRO A 109 -1.19 10.90 -11.54
N ASP A 110 -2.28 10.85 -12.30
CA ASP A 110 -2.66 11.84 -13.32
C ASP A 110 -3.35 13.10 -12.75
N GLY A 111 -3.37 13.24 -11.42
CA GLY A 111 -3.85 14.44 -10.73
C GLY A 111 -5.36 14.52 -10.54
N ILE A 112 -6.09 13.46 -10.87
CA ILE A 112 -7.53 13.39 -10.68
C ILE A 112 -7.84 12.97 -9.24
N LEU A 113 -8.78 13.66 -8.59
CA LEU A 113 -9.27 13.29 -7.28
C LEU A 113 -10.55 12.44 -7.41
N GLY A 114 -10.50 11.20 -6.94
CA GLY A 114 -11.68 10.40 -6.67
C GLY A 114 -12.34 10.86 -5.37
N VAL A 115 -13.63 11.19 -5.44
CA VAL A 115 -14.45 11.60 -4.30
C VAL A 115 -15.79 10.87 -4.28
N SER A 116 -16.21 10.39 -3.11
CA SER A 116 -17.58 9.92 -2.92
C SER A 116 -18.14 10.34 -1.56
N VAL A 117 -19.41 9.99 -1.34
CA VAL A 117 -20.12 10.18 -0.08
C VAL A 117 -20.90 8.91 0.24
N ASN A 118 -20.86 8.46 1.48
CA ASN A 118 -21.62 7.32 2.01
C ASN A 118 -21.39 5.99 1.26
N GLN A 119 -20.20 5.78 0.69
CA GLN A 119 -19.85 4.50 0.06
C GLN A 119 -19.03 3.59 0.98
N ILE A 120 -18.34 4.17 1.97
CA ILE A 120 -17.59 3.44 2.98
C ILE A 120 -18.27 3.67 4.34
N ASP A 121 -18.47 2.60 5.10
CA ASP A 121 -19.05 2.69 6.44
C ASP A 121 -18.15 3.55 7.36
N PRO A 122 -18.73 4.44 8.19
CA PRO A 122 -17.99 5.30 9.12
C PRO A 122 -17.04 4.60 10.09
N ASP A 123 -17.22 3.30 10.33
CA ASP A 123 -16.38 2.49 11.20
C ASP A 123 -15.38 1.60 10.46
N THR A 124 -15.41 1.58 9.12
CA THR A 124 -14.43 0.85 8.34
C THR A 124 -13.04 1.47 8.47
N THR A 125 -12.09 0.65 8.90
CA THR A 125 -10.64 0.90 8.80
C THR A 125 -9.91 -0.16 7.99
N GLU A 126 -10.61 -1.25 7.65
CA GLU A 126 -10.07 -2.41 6.96
C GLU A 126 -10.37 -2.33 5.47
N GLY A 127 -9.37 -2.62 4.65
CA GLY A 127 -9.48 -2.71 3.20
C GLY A 127 -9.05 -4.09 2.70
N ILE A 128 -8.36 -4.12 1.56
CA ILE A 128 -7.61 -5.32 1.16
C ILE A 128 -6.50 -5.63 2.17
N ASN A 129 -5.96 -4.58 2.80
CA ASN A 129 -5.00 -4.69 3.88
C ASN A 129 -5.62 -4.23 5.20
N HIS A 130 -5.02 -4.64 6.30
CA HIS A 130 -5.44 -4.19 7.62
C HIS A 130 -5.05 -2.74 7.87
N GLY A 131 -5.91 -2.02 8.59
CA GLY A 131 -5.68 -0.63 8.97
C GLY A 131 -4.50 -0.49 9.93
N THR A 132 -3.34 0.06 9.53
CA THR A 132 -2.13 0.07 10.38
C THR A 132 -2.04 1.21 11.39
N CYS A 133 -2.91 2.20 11.32
CA CYS A 133 -2.91 3.32 12.27
C CYS A 133 -4.31 3.93 12.52
N ASP A 134 -4.42 4.71 13.59
CA ASP A 134 -5.54 5.60 13.87
C ASP A 134 -5.26 7.01 13.32
N ALA A 135 -5.84 7.30 12.16
CA ALA A 135 -5.71 8.61 11.52
C ALA A 135 -6.38 9.75 12.32
N GLY A 136 -7.37 9.45 13.17
CA GLY A 136 -8.03 10.40 14.06
C GLY A 136 -7.09 10.94 15.13
N ILE A 137 -6.17 10.11 15.65
CA ILE A 137 -5.12 10.56 16.55
C ILE A 137 -4.15 11.48 15.78
N LEU A 138 -3.58 11.01 14.67
CA LEU A 138 -2.59 11.76 13.88
C LEU A 138 -3.12 13.12 13.43
N PHE A 139 -4.35 13.15 12.92
CA PHE A 139 -5.01 14.33 12.40
C PHE A 139 -6.00 14.94 13.38
N SER A 140 -5.83 14.74 14.70
CA SER A 140 -6.78 15.21 15.70
C SER A 140 -7.07 16.72 15.65
N LYS A 141 -6.14 17.51 15.11
CA LYS A 141 -6.34 18.95 14.88
C LYS A 141 -7.39 19.29 13.83
N MET A 142 -7.79 18.34 12.98
CA MET A 142 -8.87 18.48 12.01
C MET A 142 -10.26 18.27 12.62
N LEU A 143 -10.35 17.58 13.75
CA LEU A 143 -11.61 17.26 14.38
C LEU A 143 -12.35 18.54 14.80
N SER A 144 -13.68 18.50 14.73
CA SER A 144 -14.59 19.63 14.92
C SER A 144 -14.46 20.79 13.90
N ARG A 145 -13.67 20.63 12.84
CA ARG A 145 -13.53 21.62 11.75
C ARG A 145 -14.34 21.22 10.53
N LYS A 146 -14.60 22.19 9.66
CA LYS A 146 -15.27 21.99 8.37
C LYS A 146 -14.27 22.22 7.25
N CYS A 147 -14.40 21.46 6.17
CA CYS A 147 -13.64 21.69 4.94
C CYS A 147 -14.39 22.71 4.06
N ILE A 148 -13.92 23.96 4.03
CA ILE A 148 -14.68 25.09 3.44
C ILE A 148 -14.37 25.35 1.97
N SER A 149 -13.18 24.99 1.50
CA SER A 149 -12.80 25.12 0.09
C SER A 149 -11.61 24.22 -0.22
N SER A 150 -11.43 23.90 -1.49
CA SER A 150 -10.24 23.23 -2.02
C SER A 150 -9.43 24.18 -2.91
N GLU A 151 -8.16 23.87 -3.10
CA GLU A 151 -7.27 24.49 -4.09
C GLU A 151 -6.54 23.37 -4.82
N PHE A 152 -6.39 23.48 -6.14
CA PHE A 152 -5.63 22.53 -6.95
C PHE A 152 -4.22 23.08 -7.25
N TYR A 153 -3.22 22.24 -7.09
CA TYR A 153 -1.82 22.55 -7.35
C TYR A 153 -1.22 21.55 -8.34
N HIS A 154 -0.47 22.08 -9.29
CA HIS A 154 0.28 21.32 -10.29
C HIS A 154 1.69 21.87 -10.37
N ARG A 155 2.70 21.00 -10.27
CA ARG A 155 4.11 21.35 -10.44
C ARG A 155 4.67 20.51 -11.59
N ILE A 156 5.31 21.19 -12.53
CA ILE A 156 6.10 20.56 -13.60
C ILE A 156 7.57 20.83 -13.29
N SER A 157 8.36 19.77 -13.19
CA SER A 157 9.81 19.83 -13.05
C SER A 157 10.45 19.50 -14.40
N TYR A 158 11.43 20.29 -14.82
CA TYR A 158 12.13 20.11 -16.09
C TYR A 158 13.56 19.64 -15.83
N GLN A 159 14.05 18.75 -16.68
CA GLN A 159 15.46 18.41 -16.74
C GLN A 159 16.07 19.09 -17.96
N SER A 160 17.03 19.98 -17.73
CA SER A 160 17.83 20.57 -18.79
C SER A 160 18.77 19.51 -19.35
N SER A 161 18.68 19.24 -20.66
CA SER A 161 19.65 18.44 -21.39
C SER A 161 20.17 19.23 -22.59
N ASP A 162 21.29 18.79 -23.18
CA ASP A 162 21.88 19.41 -24.36
C ASP A 162 20.92 19.41 -25.58
N GLU A 163 19.87 18.58 -25.55
CA GLU A 163 18.81 18.49 -26.57
C GLU A 163 17.57 19.37 -26.29
N GLY A 164 17.57 20.14 -25.20
CA GLY A 164 16.46 20.99 -24.76
C GLY A 164 15.85 20.59 -23.41
N GLU A 165 14.88 21.39 -22.95
CA GLU A 165 14.12 21.11 -21.72
C GLU A 165 13.11 19.98 -21.97
N LYS A 166 13.28 18.86 -21.28
CA LYS A 166 12.29 17.76 -21.23
C LYS A 166 11.59 17.79 -19.88
N VAL A 167 10.27 17.60 -19.87
CA VAL A 167 9.51 17.42 -18.63
C VAL A 167 10.04 16.17 -17.93
N GLN A 168 10.53 16.35 -16.71
CA GLN A 168 11.08 15.28 -15.89
C GLN A 168 9.99 14.65 -15.02
N ARG A 169 9.11 15.49 -14.44
CA ARG A 169 8.09 15.05 -13.49
C ARG A 169 6.94 16.03 -13.45
N GLU A 170 5.72 15.48 -13.39
CA GLU A 170 4.52 16.22 -13.03
C GLU A 170 4.03 15.76 -11.66
N GLU A 171 3.59 16.71 -10.83
CA GLU A 171 3.10 16.45 -9.49
C GLU A 171 1.80 17.21 -9.26
N TYR A 172 0.84 16.54 -8.62
CA TYR A 172 -0.51 17.06 -8.42
C TYR A 172 -0.93 16.98 -6.95
N ALA A 173 -1.66 18.00 -6.49
CA ALA A 173 -2.18 18.03 -5.13
C ALA A 173 -3.49 18.82 -5.02
N PHE A 174 -4.35 18.36 -4.12
CA PHE A 174 -5.50 19.12 -3.63
C PHE A 174 -5.25 19.55 -2.19
N VAL A 175 -5.53 20.82 -1.88
CA VAL A 175 -5.35 21.38 -0.54
C VAL A 175 -6.65 21.98 -0.03
N PHE A 176 -7.12 21.43 1.07
CA PHE A 176 -8.39 21.73 1.71
C PHE A 176 -8.20 22.74 2.85
N LYS A 177 -8.94 23.84 2.80
CA LYS A 177 -8.99 24.84 3.87
C LYS A 177 -9.95 24.37 4.95
N LEU A 178 -9.49 24.43 6.20
CA LEU A 178 -10.28 24.04 7.36
C LEU A 178 -10.75 25.28 8.13
N THR A 179 -11.94 25.23 8.72
CA THR A 179 -12.40 26.30 9.62
C THR A 179 -11.53 26.44 10.87
N GLY A 180 -11.49 27.64 11.44
CA GLY A 180 -10.81 27.96 12.69
C GLY A 180 -9.59 28.90 12.52
N ASN A 181 -9.12 29.48 13.62
CA ASN A 181 -8.06 30.51 13.60
C ASN A 181 -6.63 29.98 13.37
N SER A 182 -6.46 28.67 13.19
CA SER A 182 -5.16 28.10 12.82
C SER A 182 -5.02 28.12 11.31
N ARG A 183 -3.84 28.50 10.81
CA ARG A 183 -3.41 28.38 9.40
C ARG A 183 -3.27 26.92 8.92
N LEU A 184 -4.07 26.03 9.50
CA LEU A 184 -4.01 24.59 9.32
C LEU A 184 -4.81 24.21 8.08
N ARG A 185 -4.16 23.50 7.18
CA ARG A 185 -4.77 23.00 5.94
C ARG A 185 -4.52 21.50 5.87
N PHE A 186 -5.42 20.77 5.21
CA PHE A 186 -5.22 19.37 4.88
C PHE A 186 -4.86 19.25 3.41
N PHE A 187 -3.94 18.36 3.05
CA PHE A 187 -3.60 18.13 1.64
C PHE A 187 -3.66 16.65 1.30
N ILE A 188 -3.87 16.39 0.02
CA ILE A 188 -3.69 15.10 -0.63
C ILE A 188 -2.86 15.36 -1.89
N ARG A 189 -1.73 14.66 -2.05
CA ARG A 189 -0.86 14.74 -3.22
C ARG A 189 -0.67 13.38 -3.85
N ALA A 190 -0.62 13.35 -5.18
CA ALA A 190 -0.31 12.17 -5.95
C ALA A 190 1.10 11.66 -5.62
N GLY A 191 1.22 10.35 -5.45
CA GLY A 191 2.48 9.68 -5.22
C GLY A 191 3.19 9.29 -6.53
N PHE A 192 4.30 8.57 -6.39
CA PHE A 192 4.88 7.81 -7.50
C PHE A 192 4.06 6.52 -7.59
N ASP A 193 3.49 6.26 -8.76
CA ASP A 193 2.51 5.19 -8.98
C ASP A 193 1.22 5.30 -8.14
N SER A 194 0.49 4.20 -7.89
CA SER A 194 -0.86 4.21 -7.29
C SER A 194 -0.94 4.67 -5.82
N THR A 195 0.18 5.06 -5.21
CA THR A 195 0.21 5.67 -3.88
C THR A 195 -0.30 7.10 -3.90
N PHE A 196 -0.74 7.59 -2.74
CA PHE A 196 -0.84 9.02 -2.49
C PHE A 196 -0.41 9.37 -1.07
N THR A 197 0.04 10.60 -0.86
CA THR A 197 0.30 11.12 0.47
C THR A 197 -0.79 12.10 0.88
N CYS A 198 -1.28 12.01 2.11
CA CYS A 198 -2.10 13.04 2.70
C CYS A 198 -1.53 13.52 4.03
N GLY A 199 -1.86 14.74 4.44
CA GLY A 199 -1.30 15.29 5.67
C GLY A 199 -1.77 16.69 6.01
N LEU A 200 -1.11 17.28 6.99
CA LEU A 200 -1.42 18.62 7.48
C LEU A 200 -0.34 19.63 7.11
N ILE A 201 -0.72 20.87 6.82
CA ILE A 201 0.18 22.00 6.57
C ILE A 201 -0.11 23.09 7.59
N SER A 202 0.93 23.75 8.09
CA SER A 202 0.82 24.77 9.15
C SER A 202 0.96 26.23 8.66
N GLN A 203 0.84 26.45 7.35
CA GLN A 203 0.98 27.76 6.71
C GLN A 203 -0.04 27.98 5.59
N HIS A 204 -0.14 29.23 5.11
CA HIS A 204 -1.06 29.61 4.04
C HIS A 204 -0.66 29.04 2.68
N GLN A 205 0.64 29.03 2.37
CA GLN A 205 1.14 28.55 1.09
C GLN A 205 1.45 27.06 1.16
N PHE A 206 0.91 26.31 0.21
CA PHE A 206 1.33 24.94 -0.02
C PHE A 206 2.74 24.91 -0.59
N ASN A 207 3.59 24.08 -0.02
CA ASN A 207 4.89 23.75 -0.53
C ASN A 207 5.03 22.23 -0.44
N TRP A 208 5.51 21.62 -1.52
CA TRP A 208 5.54 20.17 -1.69
C TRP A 208 6.35 19.45 -0.61
N GLU A 209 7.52 19.99 -0.23
CA GLU A 209 8.38 19.36 0.78
C GLU A 209 8.47 20.16 2.09
N GLN A 210 7.92 21.37 2.14
CA GLN A 210 8.07 22.29 3.27
C GLN A 210 6.75 22.59 3.98
N ASN A 211 6.85 23.09 5.20
CA ASN A 211 5.72 23.59 6.00
C ASN A 211 4.68 22.53 6.41
N ILE A 212 4.97 21.25 6.16
CA ILE A 212 4.21 20.11 6.65
C ILE A 212 4.20 20.17 8.18
N HIS A 213 3.01 20.00 8.74
CA HIS A 213 2.79 20.07 10.17
C HIS A 213 3.55 18.94 10.86
N LYS A 214 4.36 19.28 11.86
CA LYS A 214 5.11 18.28 12.62
C LYS A 214 4.37 17.90 13.90
N ILE A 215 4.41 16.61 14.21
CA ILE A 215 3.90 16.02 15.45
C ILE A 215 5.01 15.23 16.14
N TYR A 216 4.89 15.11 17.46
CA TYR A 216 5.83 14.31 18.24
C TYR A 216 5.67 12.82 17.92
N LEU A 217 6.80 12.11 17.92
CA LEU A 217 6.84 10.66 17.71
C LEU A 217 5.98 9.91 18.73
N GLU A 218 5.87 10.41 19.96
CA GLU A 218 4.94 9.89 20.98
C GLU A 218 3.53 9.72 20.44
N LYS A 219 3.03 10.75 19.74
CA LYS A 219 1.69 10.77 19.17
C LYS A 219 1.56 9.87 17.95
N ILE A 220 2.64 9.67 17.20
CA ILE A 220 2.67 8.68 16.11
C ILE A 220 2.59 7.28 16.71
N ASN A 221 3.39 6.98 17.73
CA ASN A 221 3.38 5.69 18.41
C ASN A 221 2.01 5.40 19.06
N GLU A 222 1.33 6.42 19.62
CA GLU A 222 -0.05 6.30 20.13
C GLU A 222 -1.05 5.91 19.02
N ALA A 223 -0.81 6.35 17.79
CA ALA A 223 -1.67 6.06 16.66
C ALA A 223 -1.36 4.71 15.97
N LEU A 224 -0.19 4.12 16.20
CA LEU A 224 0.16 2.85 15.56
C LEU A 224 -0.68 1.72 16.16
N LYS A 225 -1.16 0.84 15.28
CA LYS A 225 -1.77 -0.42 15.68
C LYS A 225 -0.71 -1.52 15.60
N ASP A 226 -0.78 -2.47 16.53
CA ASP A 226 0.10 -3.64 16.55
C ASP A 226 -0.36 -4.66 15.50
N ILE A 227 -0.03 -4.37 14.24
CA ILE A 227 -0.44 -5.15 13.07
C ILE A 227 0.77 -5.42 12.19
N GLN A 228 1.14 -6.70 12.11
CA GLN A 228 2.10 -7.21 11.16
C GLN A 228 1.35 -7.97 10.06
N GLN A 229 1.61 -7.62 8.81
CA GLN A 229 0.93 -8.21 7.65
C GLN A 229 1.81 -8.13 6.41
N ILE A 230 1.56 -9.02 5.45
CA ILE A 230 2.12 -8.94 4.10
C ILE A 230 1.15 -8.12 3.22
N PRO A 231 1.57 -6.96 2.69
CA PRO A 231 0.67 -6.12 1.90
C PRO A 231 0.33 -6.73 0.54
N ILE A 232 -0.92 -6.58 0.12
CA ILE A 232 -1.40 -6.82 -1.24
C ILE A 232 -1.88 -5.47 -1.78
N LEU A 233 -1.17 -4.91 -2.75
CA LEU A 233 -1.38 -3.55 -3.24
C LEU A 233 -2.08 -3.57 -4.60
N GLU A 234 -2.87 -2.55 -4.92
CA GLU A 234 -3.65 -2.46 -6.16
C GLU A 234 -3.08 -1.41 -7.10
N GLY A 235 -2.44 -1.80 -8.20
CA GLY A 235 -1.78 -0.80 -9.02
C GLY A 235 -0.62 -1.32 -9.84
N THR A 236 0.22 -0.37 -10.23
CA THR A 236 1.55 -0.62 -10.79
C THR A 236 2.58 -0.01 -9.84
N ASN A 237 3.79 -0.58 -9.79
CA ASN A 237 4.97 0.02 -9.19
C ASN A 237 6.17 -0.54 -9.95
N SER A 238 7.08 0.34 -10.35
CA SER A 238 8.22 0.01 -11.21
C SER A 238 9.43 -0.57 -10.45
N SER A 239 9.37 -0.80 -9.14
CA SER A 239 10.52 -1.36 -8.40
C SER A 239 10.15 -2.28 -7.23
N GLY A 240 10.65 -3.52 -7.25
CA GLY A 240 10.65 -4.43 -6.09
C GLY A 240 9.35 -5.21 -5.84
N TYR A 241 8.43 -5.25 -6.80
CA TYR A 241 7.14 -5.95 -6.67
C TYR A 241 6.93 -6.94 -7.82
N PHE A 242 6.32 -8.07 -7.50
CA PHE A 242 5.65 -8.87 -8.52
C PHE A 242 4.31 -8.25 -8.87
N MET A 243 4.04 -8.10 -10.16
CA MET A 243 2.73 -7.81 -10.69
C MET A 243 1.97 -9.10 -10.98
N ILE A 244 0.70 -9.14 -10.55
CA ILE A 244 -0.21 -10.25 -10.75
C ILE A 244 -1.42 -9.74 -11.53
N VAL A 245 -1.55 -10.21 -12.77
CA VAL A 245 -2.44 -9.59 -13.78
C VAL A 245 -3.23 -10.67 -14.52
N PRO A 246 -4.57 -10.57 -14.64
CA PRO A 246 -5.35 -11.38 -15.55
C PRO A 246 -5.06 -10.94 -16.98
N THR A 247 -4.78 -11.90 -17.85
CA THR A 247 -4.38 -11.66 -19.23
C THR A 247 -4.83 -12.80 -20.13
N MET A 248 -4.81 -12.58 -21.43
CA MET A 248 -4.92 -13.69 -22.37
C MET A 248 -3.58 -14.42 -22.47
N ALA A 249 -3.65 -15.71 -22.84
CA ALA A 249 -2.58 -16.26 -23.67
C ALA A 249 -2.44 -15.38 -24.95
N GLU A 250 -1.59 -15.53 -25.93
CA GLU A 250 -1.60 -14.62 -27.13
C GLU A 250 -1.37 -13.08 -26.94
N ASP A 251 -1.79 -12.42 -25.85
CA ASP A 251 -1.54 -10.98 -25.57
C ASP A 251 -0.03 -10.75 -25.52
N GLN A 252 0.47 -9.96 -26.49
CA GLN A 252 1.90 -9.83 -26.78
C GLN A 252 2.63 -8.86 -25.85
N GLU A 253 1.93 -7.91 -25.22
CA GLU A 253 2.54 -6.93 -24.33
C GLU A 253 1.81 -6.90 -22.98
N ILE A 254 2.48 -7.39 -21.95
CA ILE A 254 2.14 -7.04 -20.57
C ILE A 254 2.90 -5.75 -20.32
N ASP A 255 2.30 -4.62 -20.67
CA ASP A 255 2.97 -3.35 -20.51
C ASP A 255 3.22 -3.08 -19.01
N THR A 256 4.49 -3.23 -18.65
CA THR A 256 5.08 -3.01 -17.32
C THR A 256 5.49 -1.54 -17.11
N SER A 257 5.44 -0.73 -18.17
CA SER A 257 5.91 0.65 -18.23
C SER A 257 4.80 1.70 -18.14
N TYR A 258 3.53 1.30 -18.12
CA TYR A 258 2.42 2.25 -17.94
C TYR A 258 2.43 2.87 -16.56
N ALA A 259 2.54 4.21 -16.54
CA ALA A 259 2.10 5.01 -15.42
C ALA A 259 0.63 4.70 -15.13
N TRP A 260 0.32 4.36 -13.89
CA TRP A 260 -1.06 4.14 -13.44
C TRP A 260 -1.83 5.46 -13.52
N GLU A 261 -2.82 5.56 -14.40
CA GLU A 261 -3.68 6.74 -14.56
C GLU A 261 -5.10 6.42 -14.07
N THR A 262 -5.97 7.40 -13.95
CA THR A 262 -7.38 7.19 -13.55
C THR A 262 -8.11 6.24 -14.51
N ARG A 263 -7.78 6.26 -15.81
CA ARG A 263 -8.29 5.28 -16.78
C ARG A 263 -7.93 3.83 -16.41
N ASN A 264 -6.84 3.66 -15.67
CA ASN A 264 -6.32 2.37 -15.22
C ASN A 264 -6.78 2.05 -13.80
N TYR A 265 -7.64 2.85 -13.16
CA TYR A 265 -8.11 2.64 -11.78
C TYR A 265 -8.68 1.23 -11.55
N TYR A 266 -9.34 0.67 -12.56
CA TYR A 266 -9.83 -0.71 -12.57
C TYR A 266 -8.96 -1.64 -13.43
N ALA A 267 -7.67 -1.37 -13.61
CA ALA A 267 -6.81 -2.16 -14.51
C ALA A 267 -6.53 -3.58 -14.01
N LYS A 268 -7.22 -4.05 -12.97
CA LYS A 268 -7.27 -5.45 -12.54
C LYS A 268 -5.87 -5.98 -12.26
N ARG A 269 -5.06 -5.27 -11.46
CA ARG A 269 -3.69 -5.71 -11.12
C ARG A 269 -3.48 -5.63 -9.63
N ILE A 270 -2.85 -6.66 -9.08
CA ILE A 270 -2.38 -6.65 -7.70
C ILE A 270 -0.86 -6.81 -7.67
N MET A 271 -0.25 -6.32 -6.60
CA MET A 271 1.18 -6.33 -6.41
C MET A 271 1.54 -6.85 -5.03
N ILE A 272 2.63 -7.61 -4.98
CA ILE A 272 3.18 -8.19 -3.75
C ILE A 272 4.69 -8.02 -3.82
N GLU A 273 5.30 -7.57 -2.73
CA GLU A 273 6.74 -7.34 -2.66
C GLU A 273 7.52 -8.63 -2.99
N GLU A 274 8.64 -8.50 -3.70
CA GLU A 274 9.39 -9.61 -4.26
C GLU A 274 9.79 -10.68 -3.22
N ASN A 275 10.34 -10.27 -2.08
CA ASN A 275 10.76 -11.20 -1.04
C ASN A 275 9.57 -11.88 -0.36
N ALA A 276 8.40 -11.22 -0.33
CA ALA A 276 7.16 -11.82 0.15
C ALA A 276 6.66 -12.87 -0.84
N VAL A 277 6.70 -12.64 -2.14
CA VAL A 277 6.36 -13.68 -3.15
C VAL A 277 7.31 -14.86 -3.03
N LYS A 278 8.62 -14.62 -2.88
CA LYS A 278 9.63 -15.66 -2.65
C LYS A 278 9.30 -16.51 -1.42
N SER A 279 8.91 -15.87 -0.34
CA SER A 279 8.68 -16.55 0.94
C SER A 279 7.34 -17.30 0.99
N PHE A 280 6.27 -16.70 0.46
CA PHE A 280 4.91 -17.20 0.67
C PHE A 280 4.29 -17.89 -0.55
N LEU A 281 4.72 -17.57 -1.78
CA LEU A 281 4.07 -18.05 -3.00
C LEU A 281 4.93 -18.98 -3.84
N PHE A 282 6.27 -18.92 -3.77
CA PHE A 282 7.15 -19.71 -4.65
C PHE A 282 6.95 -21.22 -4.53
N TYR A 283 6.65 -21.75 -3.34
CA TYR A 283 6.29 -23.16 -3.19
C TYR A 283 5.18 -23.57 -4.18
N PHE A 284 4.09 -22.81 -4.20
CA PHE A 284 2.94 -23.06 -5.07
C PHE A 284 3.25 -22.73 -6.54
N LEU A 285 3.88 -21.58 -6.80
CA LEU A 285 4.18 -21.13 -8.15
C LEU A 285 5.10 -22.13 -8.88
N TYR A 286 6.14 -22.65 -8.22
CA TYR A 286 6.99 -23.69 -8.83
C TYR A 286 6.26 -25.01 -9.04
N LYS A 287 5.43 -25.44 -8.09
CA LYS A 287 4.69 -26.71 -8.18
C LYS A 287 3.74 -26.74 -9.37
N TYR A 288 3.08 -25.62 -9.66
CA TYR A 288 2.06 -25.50 -10.71
C TYR A 288 2.58 -24.89 -12.02
N LEU A 289 3.89 -24.65 -12.15
CA LEU A 289 4.46 -24.08 -13.37
C LEU A 289 4.42 -25.09 -14.53
N ASP A 290 3.53 -24.87 -15.49
CA ASP A 290 3.52 -25.59 -16.76
C ASP A 290 4.57 -25.00 -17.72
N LYS A 291 5.71 -25.69 -17.83
CA LYS A 291 6.83 -25.28 -18.69
C LYS A 291 6.47 -25.33 -20.17
N ASP A 292 5.64 -26.27 -20.61
CA ASP A 292 5.28 -26.41 -22.02
C ASP A 292 4.27 -25.34 -22.43
N TYR A 293 3.31 -25.02 -21.55
CA TYR A 293 2.40 -23.90 -21.73
C TYR A 293 3.17 -22.58 -21.83
N ASN A 294 4.10 -22.32 -20.90
CA ASN A 294 4.90 -21.09 -20.93
C ASN A 294 5.87 -21.03 -22.11
N LYS A 295 6.45 -22.16 -22.54
CA LYS A 295 7.35 -22.22 -23.70
C LYS A 295 6.67 -21.84 -25.01
N LYS A 296 5.37 -22.18 -25.18
CA LYS A 296 4.58 -21.75 -26.35
C LYS A 296 4.45 -20.23 -26.47
N PHE A 297 4.64 -19.52 -25.37
CA PHE A 297 4.48 -18.07 -25.27
C PHE A 297 5.77 -17.37 -24.83
N ALA A 298 6.92 -18.06 -24.94
CA ALA A 298 8.21 -17.55 -24.51
C ALA A 298 8.73 -16.38 -25.37
N ASP A 299 8.22 -16.22 -26.59
CA ASP A 299 8.57 -15.11 -27.50
C ASP A 299 7.94 -13.75 -27.09
N ARG A 300 7.27 -13.67 -25.93
CA ARG A 300 6.60 -12.45 -25.43
C ARG A 300 7.54 -11.40 -24.84
N ASP A 301 8.83 -11.69 -24.73
CA ASP A 301 9.79 -10.73 -24.19
C ASP A 301 10.90 -10.40 -25.20
N SER A 302 11.05 -9.11 -25.49
CA SER A 302 12.17 -8.59 -26.30
C SER A 302 13.47 -8.57 -25.50
N CYS A 303 13.40 -8.76 -24.18
CA CYS A 303 14.55 -9.01 -23.32
C CYS A 303 14.96 -10.49 -23.38
N ASN A 304 15.54 -10.87 -24.51
CA ASN A 304 16.44 -12.02 -24.60
C ASN A 304 17.59 -11.81 -23.60
N ASN A 305 17.51 -12.33 -22.38
CA ASN A 305 18.69 -12.63 -21.58
C ASN A 305 18.43 -13.68 -20.49
N ALA A 306 19.10 -14.81 -20.70
CA ALA A 306 19.69 -15.70 -19.71
C ALA A 306 18.76 -16.55 -18.84
N GLU A 307 18.99 -17.86 -18.97
CA GLU A 307 18.58 -18.99 -18.13
C GLU A 307 18.94 -18.87 -16.63
N SER A 308 19.30 -17.68 -16.13
CA SER A 308 19.88 -17.51 -14.80
C SER A 308 18.88 -17.15 -13.70
N GLU A 309 17.69 -16.62 -14.01
CA GLU A 309 16.67 -16.33 -12.99
C GLU A 309 15.28 -16.80 -13.42
N PRO A 310 14.67 -17.77 -12.73
CA PRO A 310 13.39 -18.35 -13.13
C PRO A 310 12.21 -17.37 -13.20
N TRP A 311 12.35 -16.15 -12.65
CA TRP A 311 11.26 -15.19 -12.46
C TRP A 311 11.52 -13.80 -13.06
N SER A 312 12.62 -13.62 -13.78
CA SER A 312 12.89 -12.38 -14.53
C SER A 312 11.96 -12.21 -15.74
N SER A 313 11.35 -13.31 -16.22
CA SER A 313 10.35 -13.27 -17.29
C SER A 313 8.95 -13.57 -16.77
N PRO A 314 7.90 -12.93 -17.34
CA PRO A 314 6.51 -13.17 -17.00
C PRO A 314 6.14 -14.66 -17.07
N LYS A 315 5.43 -15.18 -16.06
CA LYS A 315 4.94 -16.56 -15.98
C LYS A 315 3.41 -16.62 -16.00
N LEU A 316 2.87 -17.42 -16.90
CA LEU A 316 1.44 -17.59 -17.10
C LEU A 316 0.95 -18.87 -16.43
N TYR A 317 -0.21 -18.75 -15.76
CA TYR A 317 -0.94 -19.85 -15.16
C TYR A 317 -2.38 -19.79 -15.64
N SER A 318 -2.86 -20.85 -16.27
CA SER A 318 -4.25 -20.92 -16.72
C SER A 318 -5.22 -20.77 -15.55
N TYR A 319 -6.43 -20.27 -15.80
CA TYR A 319 -7.46 -20.15 -14.76
C TYR A 319 -7.76 -21.48 -14.04
N PRO A 320 -7.86 -22.64 -14.73
CA PRO A 320 -7.93 -23.94 -14.06
C PRO A 320 -6.76 -24.19 -13.11
N THR A 321 -5.52 -23.95 -13.56
CA THR A 321 -4.31 -24.10 -12.73
C THR A 321 -4.33 -23.19 -11.51
N ILE A 322 -4.74 -21.94 -11.66
CA ILE A 322 -4.88 -21.01 -10.53
C ILE A 322 -5.95 -21.50 -9.55
N LYS A 323 -7.09 -22.01 -10.02
CA LYS A 323 -8.12 -22.54 -9.10
C LYS A 323 -7.59 -23.69 -8.24
N GLU A 324 -6.83 -24.61 -8.83
CA GLU A 324 -6.17 -25.70 -8.09
C GLU A 324 -5.14 -25.16 -7.10
N MET A 325 -4.30 -24.22 -7.54
CA MET A 325 -3.29 -23.57 -6.68
C MET A 325 -3.93 -22.87 -5.47
N LEU A 326 -5.01 -22.12 -5.68
CA LEU A 326 -5.72 -21.43 -4.60
C LEU A 326 -6.39 -22.41 -3.62
N GLN A 327 -6.88 -23.56 -4.10
CA GLN A 327 -7.42 -24.61 -3.23
C GLN A 327 -6.31 -25.24 -2.39
N GLU A 328 -5.14 -25.51 -2.97
CA GLU A 328 -4.01 -26.03 -2.20
C GLU A 328 -3.49 -25.02 -1.18
N ILE A 329 -3.47 -23.72 -1.50
CA ILE A 329 -3.13 -22.67 -0.54
C ILE A 329 -4.06 -22.72 0.67
N GLU A 330 -5.38 -22.85 0.47
CA GLU A 330 -6.34 -22.99 1.57
C GLU A 330 -6.13 -24.27 2.38
N GLU A 331 -5.84 -25.39 1.71
CA GLU A 331 -5.56 -26.66 2.39
C GLU A 331 -4.29 -26.58 3.24
N LYS A 332 -3.21 -26.01 2.70
CA LYS A 332 -1.95 -25.83 3.43
C LYS A 332 -2.08 -24.80 4.55
N ALA A 333 -2.84 -23.72 4.35
CA ALA A 333 -3.15 -22.78 5.42
C ALA A 333 -3.93 -23.45 6.57
N ARG A 334 -4.94 -24.28 6.25
CA ARG A 334 -5.66 -25.06 7.25
C ARG A 334 -4.73 -26.05 7.97
N LEU A 335 -3.88 -26.76 7.23
CA LEU A 335 -2.93 -27.71 7.82
C LEU A 335 -1.89 -27.03 8.69
N LEU A 336 -1.37 -25.86 8.29
CA LEU A 336 -0.49 -25.02 9.11
C LEU A 336 -1.14 -24.68 10.47
N GLN A 337 -2.44 -24.39 10.47
CA GLN A 337 -3.21 -24.07 11.67
C GLN A 337 -3.53 -25.30 12.54
N GLU A 338 -3.87 -26.43 11.93
CA GLU A 338 -4.35 -27.64 12.62
C GLU A 338 -3.20 -28.57 13.07
N ASP A 339 -2.14 -28.68 12.28
CA ASP A 339 -1.04 -29.63 12.45
C ASP A 339 0.27 -29.07 11.86
N PHE A 340 0.84 -28.05 12.50
CA PHE A 340 2.05 -27.37 12.03
C PHE A 340 3.26 -28.29 11.81
N GLU A 341 3.39 -29.37 12.58
CA GLU A 341 4.50 -30.33 12.49
C GLU A 341 4.28 -31.39 11.40
N ASN A 342 3.21 -31.29 10.61
CA ASN A 342 2.92 -32.23 9.55
C ASN A 342 4.07 -32.28 8.53
N PRO A 343 4.63 -33.47 8.20
CA PRO A 343 5.76 -33.56 7.29
C PRO A 343 5.52 -32.97 5.90
N GLU A 344 4.26 -32.90 5.45
CA GLU A 344 3.89 -32.30 4.17
C GLU A 344 4.09 -30.77 4.13
N LEU A 345 4.21 -30.12 5.29
CA LEU A 345 4.43 -28.69 5.39
C LEU A 345 5.91 -28.31 5.37
N ASN A 346 6.82 -29.26 5.53
CA ASN A 346 8.26 -28.96 5.63
C ASN A 346 8.75 -28.12 4.46
N GLU A 347 8.43 -28.51 3.21
CA GLU A 347 8.88 -27.77 2.03
C GLU A 347 8.30 -26.35 1.95
N LEU A 348 7.09 -26.14 2.47
CA LEU A 348 6.46 -24.82 2.52
C LEU A 348 7.09 -23.95 3.62
N ILE A 349 7.20 -24.49 4.83
CA ILE A 349 7.77 -23.80 6.00
C ILE A 349 9.23 -23.43 5.75
N ASP A 350 10.00 -24.31 5.08
CA ASP A 350 11.40 -24.05 4.75
C ASP A 350 11.58 -22.91 3.73
N LYS A 351 10.50 -22.44 3.08
CA LYS A 351 10.51 -21.23 2.24
C LYS A 351 10.19 -19.96 3.01
N PHE A 352 9.58 -20.05 4.19
CA PHE A 352 9.28 -18.87 4.99
C PHE A 352 10.56 -18.18 5.44
N SER A 353 10.64 -16.89 5.14
CA SER A 353 11.66 -16.02 5.70
C SER A 353 11.23 -15.57 7.09
N VAL A 354 12.00 -15.94 8.12
CA VAL A 354 11.73 -15.59 9.53
C VAL A 354 11.53 -14.08 9.73
N TYR A 355 12.15 -13.25 8.88
CA TYR A 355 12.01 -11.79 8.88
C TYR A 355 10.57 -11.28 8.89
N TYR A 356 9.63 -12.01 8.28
CA TYR A 356 8.22 -11.64 8.25
C TYR A 356 7.45 -12.05 9.50
N PHE A 357 8.04 -12.86 10.38
CA PHE A 357 7.42 -13.43 11.57
C PHE A 357 7.99 -12.84 12.86
N ILE A 358 8.98 -11.95 12.76
CA ILE A 358 9.61 -11.31 13.91
C ILE A 358 9.54 -9.78 13.80
N PRO A 359 9.47 -9.06 14.93
CA PRO A 359 9.55 -7.60 14.94
C PRO A 359 10.86 -7.08 14.34
N TYR A 360 10.80 -5.91 13.70
CA TYR A 360 11.95 -5.29 13.04
C TYR A 360 13.13 -5.07 14.00
N GLU A 361 12.87 -4.75 15.27
CA GLU A 361 13.90 -4.45 16.26
C GLU A 361 14.82 -5.62 16.57
N ILE A 362 14.38 -6.85 16.31
CA ILE A 362 15.16 -8.06 16.55
C ILE A 362 15.71 -8.68 15.27
N HIS A 363 15.50 -8.03 14.11
CA HIS A 363 16.08 -8.49 12.83
C HIS A 363 17.60 -8.63 12.92
N GLU A 364 18.31 -7.65 13.50
CA GLU A 364 19.77 -7.72 13.66
C GLU A 364 20.23 -8.86 14.60
N ILE A 365 19.39 -9.26 15.56
CA ILE A 365 19.68 -10.36 16.49
C ILE A 365 19.48 -11.71 15.80
N ALA A 366 18.53 -11.81 14.87
CA ALA A 366 18.31 -13.01 14.08
C ALA A 366 19.50 -13.40 13.17
N PHE A 367 20.51 -12.52 13.01
CA PHE A 367 21.77 -12.80 12.30
C PHE A 367 22.95 -13.13 13.22
N GLN A 368 22.73 -13.28 14.52
CA GLN A 368 23.79 -13.67 15.46
C GLN A 368 23.99 -15.18 15.46
N GLU A 369 25.20 -15.63 15.82
CA GLU A 369 25.65 -17.04 15.70
C GLU A 369 24.77 -18.07 16.44
N ASP A 370 24.00 -17.63 17.45
CA ASP A 370 23.10 -18.49 18.23
C ASP A 370 21.70 -18.66 17.62
N TRP A 371 21.37 -17.93 16.56
CA TRP A 371 20.09 -18.07 15.85
C TRP A 371 20.15 -19.27 14.90
N CYS A 372 19.32 -20.29 15.16
CA CYS A 372 19.34 -21.55 14.42
C CYS A 372 17.98 -21.87 13.80
N THR A 373 17.94 -22.86 12.90
CA THR A 373 16.71 -23.31 12.21
C THR A 373 15.58 -23.73 13.16
N THR A 374 15.91 -24.18 14.37
CA THR A 374 14.91 -24.50 15.40
C THR A 374 14.26 -23.22 15.95
N THR A 375 15.04 -22.16 16.15
CA THR A 375 14.54 -20.84 16.57
C THR A 375 13.64 -20.22 15.49
N ASP A 376 14.01 -20.36 14.21
CA ASP A 376 13.18 -19.91 13.08
C ASP A 376 11.80 -20.57 13.08
N ARG A 377 11.77 -21.90 13.17
CA ARG A 377 10.50 -22.65 13.17
C ARG A 377 9.60 -22.26 14.36
N ILE A 378 10.17 -22.03 15.53
CA ILE A 378 9.41 -21.56 16.70
C ILE A 378 8.84 -20.17 16.43
N ALA A 379 9.65 -19.22 15.94
CA ALA A 379 9.20 -17.86 15.66
C ALA A 379 8.09 -17.83 14.58
N ILE A 380 8.24 -18.63 13.53
CA ILE A 380 7.23 -18.81 12.47
C ILE A 380 5.93 -19.36 13.06
N ARG A 381 6.01 -20.41 13.87
CA ARG A 381 4.83 -21.04 14.50
C ARG A 381 4.11 -20.06 15.42
N ASP A 382 4.84 -19.36 16.25
CA ASP A 382 4.29 -18.46 17.26
C ASP A 382 3.64 -17.21 16.63
N ASN A 383 4.02 -16.87 15.38
CA ASN A 383 3.48 -15.74 14.61
C ASN A 383 2.78 -16.17 13.31
N LEU A 384 2.30 -17.43 13.26
CA LEU A 384 1.73 -18.05 12.07
C LEU A 384 0.52 -17.29 11.51
N SER A 385 -0.17 -16.51 12.36
CA SER A 385 -1.31 -15.67 11.95
C SER A 385 -0.98 -14.75 10.78
N ILE A 386 0.27 -14.32 10.62
CA ILE A 386 0.71 -13.46 9.50
C ILE A 386 0.59 -14.21 8.16
N ALA A 387 1.04 -15.46 8.12
CA ALA A 387 0.93 -16.30 6.93
C ALA A 387 -0.53 -16.65 6.62
N LEU A 388 -1.30 -17.03 7.65
CA LEU A 388 -2.71 -17.40 7.50
C LEU A 388 -3.55 -16.22 7.01
N ASP A 389 -3.32 -15.03 7.58
CA ASP A 389 -3.96 -13.79 7.13
C ASP A 389 -3.61 -13.49 5.66
N PHE A 390 -2.32 -13.51 5.32
CA PHE A 390 -1.88 -13.29 3.95
C PHE A 390 -2.55 -14.26 2.97
N TYR A 391 -2.55 -15.56 3.25
CA TYR A 391 -3.17 -16.55 2.37
C TYR A 391 -4.67 -16.35 2.22
N ALA A 392 -5.38 -16.04 3.30
CA ALA A 392 -6.82 -15.77 3.24
C ALA A 392 -7.13 -14.55 2.34
N ARG A 393 -6.40 -13.45 2.52
CA ARG A 393 -6.56 -12.23 1.72
C ARG A 393 -6.13 -12.45 0.27
N PHE A 394 -5.01 -13.13 0.03
CA PHE A 394 -4.50 -13.47 -1.30
C PHE A 394 -5.49 -14.32 -2.09
N VAL A 395 -5.96 -15.43 -1.51
CA VAL A 395 -6.92 -16.34 -2.18
C VAL A 395 -8.22 -15.61 -2.50
N SER A 396 -8.78 -14.88 -1.53
CA SER A 396 -9.98 -14.09 -1.74
C SER A 396 -9.78 -13.08 -2.88
N ARG A 397 -8.64 -12.41 -2.90
CA ARG A 397 -8.35 -11.37 -3.87
C ARG A 397 -8.14 -11.90 -5.28
N VAL A 398 -7.37 -12.98 -5.45
CA VAL A 398 -7.14 -13.60 -6.77
C VAL A 398 -8.45 -14.17 -7.32
N ARG A 399 -9.33 -14.75 -6.49
CA ARG A 399 -10.67 -15.17 -6.95
C ARG A 399 -11.49 -14.02 -7.48
N LYS A 400 -11.60 -12.92 -6.71
CA LYS A 400 -12.29 -11.71 -7.17
C LYS A 400 -11.67 -11.15 -8.45
N LEU A 401 -10.34 -11.23 -8.58
CA LEU A 401 -9.63 -10.82 -9.78
C LEU A 401 -10.06 -11.65 -11.00
N MET A 402 -10.17 -12.97 -10.87
CA MET A 402 -10.66 -13.86 -11.94
C MET A 402 -12.14 -13.65 -12.25
N GLU A 403 -12.99 -13.51 -11.23
CA GLU A 403 -14.44 -13.30 -11.37
C GLU A 403 -14.78 -12.02 -12.14
N ARG A 404 -13.97 -10.97 -11.95
CA ARG A 404 -14.10 -9.69 -12.67
C ARG A 404 -13.48 -9.71 -14.07
N ASN A 405 -12.80 -10.79 -14.43
CA ASN A 405 -12.12 -10.97 -15.71
C ASN A 405 -12.49 -12.31 -16.37
N PRO A 406 -13.77 -12.56 -16.62
CA PRO A 406 -14.20 -13.85 -17.19
C PRO A 406 -13.68 -14.07 -18.62
N ASP A 407 -13.33 -12.98 -19.32
CA ASP A 407 -12.82 -13.02 -20.69
C ASP A 407 -11.32 -13.37 -20.76
N CYS A 408 -10.59 -13.32 -19.64
CA CYS A 408 -9.18 -13.72 -19.58
C CYS A 408 -9.03 -15.23 -19.39
N GLU A 409 -7.92 -15.79 -19.88
CA GLU A 409 -7.66 -17.23 -19.80
C GLU A 409 -6.63 -17.60 -18.71
N CYS A 410 -5.78 -16.65 -18.33
CA CYS A 410 -4.67 -16.90 -17.43
C CYS A 410 -4.39 -15.72 -16.48
N ILE A 411 -3.67 -16.01 -15.40
CA ILE A 411 -3.04 -15.00 -14.54
C ILE A 411 -1.55 -15.02 -14.85
N CYS A 412 -0.99 -13.84 -15.08
CA CYS A 412 0.43 -13.62 -15.22
C CYS A 412 1.04 -13.15 -13.90
N PHE A 413 2.18 -13.73 -13.53
CA PHE A 413 3.07 -13.26 -12.48
C PHE A 413 4.35 -12.72 -13.14
N SER A 414 4.60 -11.43 -13.01
CA SER A 414 5.81 -10.78 -13.54
C SER A 414 6.60 -10.18 -12.39
N GLY A 415 7.87 -10.57 -12.24
CA GLY A 415 8.79 -9.95 -11.30
C GLY A 415 9.19 -8.52 -11.72
N PRO A 416 9.87 -7.78 -10.83
CA PRO A 416 10.42 -6.46 -11.12
C PRO A 416 11.62 -6.47 -12.08
#